data_AF-A0A381UEK2-F1
#
_entry.id   AF-A0A381UEK2-F1
#
_cell.length_a   1.000
_cell.length_b   1.000
_cell.length_c   1.000
_cell.angle_alpha   90.00
_cell.angle_beta   90.00
_cell.angle_gamma   90.00
#
_symmetry.space_group_name_H-M   'P 1'
#
loop_
_entity.id
_entity.type
_entity.pdbx_description
1 polymer ?
#
loop_
_entity_poly.entity_id
_entity_poly.type
_entity_poly.pdbx_seq_one_letter_code
_entity_poly.pdbx_strand_id
1 'polypeptide(L)' 'VNRLREQRKTRGLTQAELAAAVLVSRKTINTIENGVFVPSTT' A
#
# COMPACT_ATOMS: atom_id res chain seq x y z
N VAL A 1 -9.17 1.21 9.57
CA VAL A 1 -7.78 1.72 9.68
C VAL A 1 -6.88 0.75 8.93
N ASN A 2 -6.27 1.17 7.83
CA ASN A 2 -5.49 0.28 6.96
C ASN A 2 -4.09 0.06 7.56
N ARG A 3 -3.70 -1.20 7.84
CA ARG A 3 -2.40 -1.55 8.46
C ARG A 3 -1.22 -1.47 7.48
N LEU A 4 -1.49 -1.28 6.18
CA LEU A 4 -0.48 -1.26 5.12
C LEU A 4 0.59 -0.19 5.35
N ARG A 5 0.17 1.02 5.77
CA ARG A 5 1.10 2.13 6.01
C ARG A 5 2.10 1.82 7.13
N GLU A 6 1.63 1.22 8.22
CA GLU A 6 2.47 0.84 9.35
C GLU A 6 3.46 -0.26 8.94
N GLN A 7 2.97 -1.31 8.28
CA GLN A 7 3.82 -2.42 7.79
C GLN A 7 4.90 -1.92 6.81
N ARG A 8 4.51 -1.02 5.90
CA ARG A 8 5.44 -0.41 4.94
C ARG A 8 6.53 0.39 5.66
N LYS A 9 6.16 1.21 6.64
CA LYS A 9 7.09 2.00 7.45
C LYS A 9 8.02 1.13 8.29
N THR A 10 7.53 0.06 8.92
CA THR A 10 8.38 -0.88 9.69
C THR A 10 9.44 -1.57 8.82
N ARG A 11 9.19 -1.69 7.51
CA ARG A 11 10.15 -2.24 6.54
C ARG A 11 11.04 -1.16 5.90
N GLY A 12 10.90 0.12 6.28
CA GLY A 12 11.63 1.23 5.69
C GLY A 12 11.26 1.52 4.23
N LEU A 13 10.15 0.99 3.73
CA LEU A 13 9.77 1.08 2.32
C LEU A 13 9.02 2.38 2.02
N THR A 14 9.26 2.95 0.86
CA THR A 14 8.42 3.99 0.25
C THR A 14 7.20 3.35 -0.43
N GLN A 15 6.16 4.16 -0.72
CA GLN A 15 4.99 3.66 -1.45
C GLN A 15 5.37 3.14 -2.85
N ALA A 16 6.40 3.73 -3.48
CA ALA A 16 6.88 3.33 -4.79
C ALA A 16 7.61 1.97 -4.75
N GLU A 17 8.45 1.75 -3.74
CA GLU A 17 9.15 0.47 -3.57
C GLU A 17 8.19 -0.66 -3.24
N LEU A 18 7.21 -0.41 -2.36
CA LEU A 18 6.16 -1.39 -2.10
C LEU A 18 5.34 -1.69 -3.35
N ALA A 19 5.00 -0.67 -4.13
CA ALA A 19 4.26 -0.81 -5.37
C ALA A 19 5.02 -1.64 -6.41
N ALA A 20 6.32 -1.38 -6.57
CA ALA A 20 7.20 -2.15 -7.43
C ALA A 20 7.30 -3.62 -6.99
N ALA A 21 7.38 -3.87 -5.68
CA ALA A 21 7.48 -5.22 -5.13
C ALA A 21 6.21 -6.07 -5.34
N VAL A 22 5.03 -5.45 -5.39
CA VAL A 22 3.74 -6.16 -5.61
C VAL A 22 3.16 -5.93 -7.01
N LEU A 23 3.96 -5.38 -7.93
CA LEU A 23 3.60 -5.13 -9.33
C LEU A 23 2.32 -4.29 -9.52
N VAL A 24 2.09 -3.32 -8.63
CA VAL A 24 0.99 -2.36 -8.75
C VAL A 24 1.53 -0.95 -8.94
N SER A 25 0.64 -0.01 -9.27
CA SER A 25 1.03 1.39 -9.34
C SER A 25 1.22 1.98 -7.93
N ARG A 26 2.12 2.96 -7.79
CA ARG A 26 2.26 3.75 -6.55
C ARG A 26 0.95 4.45 -6.16
N LYS A 27 0.10 4.80 -7.14
CA LYS A 27 -1.25 5.35 -6.91
C LYS A 27 -2.17 4.32 -6.23
N THR A 28 -2.06 3.04 -6.58
CA THR A 28 -2.80 1.93 -5.95
C THR A 28 -2.44 1.80 -4.47
N ILE A 29 -1.15 1.80 -4.13
CA ILE A 29 -0.72 1.79 -2.71
C ILE A 29 -1.26 3.02 -1.97
N ASN A 30 -1.22 4.19 -2.60
CA ASN A 30 -1.74 5.42 -2.00
C ASN A 30 -3.25 5.37 -1.74
N THR A 31 -4.06 4.88 -2.69
CA THR A 31 -5.51 4.75 -2.50
C THR A 31 -5.86 3.73 -1.42
N ILE A 32 -5.07 2.66 -1.27
CA ILE A 32 -5.24 1.68 -0.18
C ILE A 32 -4.89 2.30 1.18
N GLU A 33 -3.76 2.99 1.29
CA GLU A 33 -3.35 3.65 2.54
C GLU A 33 -4.29 4.77 2.97
N ASN A 34 -4.87 5.50 2.02
CA ASN A 34 -5.82 6.57 2.29
C ASN A 34 -7.28 6.10 2.44
N GLY A 35 -7.53 4.78 2.32
CA GLY A 35 -8.88 4.21 2.48
C GLY A 35 -9.85 4.51 1.34
N VAL A 36 -9.36 5.04 0.21
CA VAL A 36 -10.14 5.27 -1.02
C VAL A 36 -10.46 3.96 -1.73
N PHE A 37 -9.62 2.94 -1.53
CA PHE A 37 -9.81 1.60 -2.06
C PHE A 37 -9.49 0.55 -1.00
N VAL A 38 -10.49 -0.18 -0.53
CA VAL A 38 -10.29 -1.36 0.32
C VAL A 38 -10.38 -2.59 -0.60
N PRO A 39 -9.27 -3.29 -0.88
CA PRO A 39 -9.35 -4.52 -1.66
C PRO A 39 -10.13 -5.54 -0.85
N SER A 40 -11.36 -5.82 -1.27
CA SER A 40 -12.13 -6.96 -0.78
C SER A 40 -11.47 -8.20 -1.35
N THR A 41 -10.78 -8.95 -0.50
CA THR A 41 -10.22 -10.25 -0.86
C THR A 41 -11.35 -11.26 -0.68
N THR A 42 -11.87 -11.76 -1.80
CA THR A 42 -12.65 -13.02 -1.83
C THR A 42 -11.69 -14.20 -1.73
#